data_AF-A0A7C5KT74-F1
#
_entry.id   AF-A0A7C5KT74-F1
#
_cell.length_a   1.000
_cell.length_b   1.000
_cell.length_c   1.000
_cell.angle_alpha   90.00
_cell.angle_beta   90.00
_cell.angle_gamma   90.00
#
_symmetry.space_group_name_H-M   'P 1'
#
loop_
_entity.id
_entity.type
_entity.pdbx_description
1 polymer ?
#
loop_
_entity_poly.entity_id
_entity_poly.type
_entity_poly.pdbx_seq_one_letter_code
_entity_poly.pdbx_strand_id
1 'polypeptide(L)'
;MWNLSTLSNLEIYHLSFTSVFLLLAAALDFRYKRVSLALTLPVMGYALWYQLTQGGQTGGLLIAWGAAFLLWQLKLYGGGDAKVLMALFGLYPDMSLLWAVTGAALAVSLPWLAFKYRRRWLNAIGRAAALTVTGSVLPHSRLAHRKSGIPVVWVYALGWFAWVGVFSNAVTKFTG
;
A
#
# COMPACT_ATOMS: atom_id res chain seq x y z
N MET A 1 4.33 21.47 12.87
CA MET A 1 5.43 22.18 12.18
C MET A 1 6.71 21.47 12.57
N TRP A 2 7.45 20.92 11.60
CA TRP A 2 8.65 20.11 11.85
C TRP A 2 9.86 20.84 11.28
N ASN A 3 10.74 21.37 12.13
CA ASN A 3 11.99 21.99 11.70
C ASN A 3 13.04 20.88 11.59
N LEU A 4 13.71 20.73 10.43
CA LEU A 4 14.68 19.64 10.21
C LEU A 4 15.87 19.70 11.19
N SER A 5 16.17 20.89 11.74
CA SER A 5 17.18 21.09 12.79
C SER A 5 16.67 20.75 14.21
N THR A 6 15.37 20.57 14.40
CA THR A 6 14.77 20.14 15.69
C THR A 6 14.25 18.71 15.63
N LEU A 7 14.45 17.98 14.54
CA LEU A 7 14.16 16.55 14.51
C LEU A 7 15.03 15.89 15.57
N SER A 8 14.38 15.23 16.52
CA SER A 8 15.11 14.44 17.49
C SER A 8 15.90 13.36 16.75
N ASN A 9 17.07 12.96 17.25
CA ASN A 9 17.84 11.86 16.66
C ASN A 9 16.95 10.62 16.40
N LEU A 10 15.97 10.40 17.27
CA LEU A 10 14.98 9.33 17.18
C LEU A 10 14.15 9.38 15.88
N GLU A 11 13.70 10.56 15.45
CA GLU A 11 12.91 10.72 14.22
C GLU A 11 13.73 10.45 12.96
N ILE A 12 15.00 10.87 12.97
CA ILE A 12 15.94 10.58 11.87
C ILE A 12 16.16 9.07 11.76
N TYR A 13 16.30 8.36 12.87
CA TYR A 13 16.39 6.90 12.87
C TYR A 13 15.11 6.24 12.34
N HIS A 14 13.93 6.71 12.76
CA HIS A 14 12.65 6.19 12.27
C HIS A 14 12.44 6.40 10.77
N LEU A 15 12.80 7.57 10.23
CA LEU A 15 12.72 7.86 8.79
C LEU A 15 13.70 7.00 7.99
N SER A 16 14.93 6.86 8.49
CA SER A 16 15.97 6.05 7.87
C SER A 16 15.58 4.57 7.86
N PHE A 17 15.10 4.05 8.99
CA PHE A 17 14.62 2.68 9.13
C PHE A 17 13.50 2.37 8.14
N THR A 18 12.51 3.26 8.04
CA THR A 18 11.35 3.08 7.15
C THR A 18 11.76 3.13 5.68
N SER A 19 12.69 4.01 5.33
CA SER A 19 13.23 4.10 3.97
C SER A 19 13.98 2.83 3.59
N VAL A 20 14.84 2.30 4.47
CA VAL A 20 15.54 1.03 4.27
C VAL A 20 14.55 -0.13 4.16
N PHE A 21 13.53 -0.18 5.03
CA PHE A 21 12.48 -1.18 4.96
C PHE A 21 11.73 -1.17 3.63
N LEU A 22 11.31 0.02 3.15
CA LEU A 22 10.61 0.15 1.87
C LEU A 22 11.49 -0.24 0.68
N LEU A 23 12.77 0.14 0.70
CA LEU A 23 13.73 -0.28 -0.34
C LEU A 23 13.94 -1.80 -0.34
N LEU A 24 14.08 -2.42 0.83
CA LEU A 24 14.19 -3.88 0.95
C LEU A 24 12.89 -4.57 0.49
N ALA A 25 11.73 -4.07 0.91
CA ALA A 25 10.44 -4.60 0.50
C ALA A 25 10.27 -4.49 -1.02
N ALA A 26 10.65 -3.36 -1.63
CA ALA A 26 10.60 -3.16 -3.07
C ALA A 26 11.59 -4.09 -3.80
N ALA A 27 12.82 -4.24 -3.32
CA ALA A 27 13.82 -5.13 -3.90
C ALA A 27 13.39 -6.60 -3.85
N LEU A 28 12.81 -7.03 -2.72
CA LEU A 28 12.26 -8.38 -2.57
C LEU A 28 11.03 -8.60 -3.44
N ASP A 29 10.18 -7.59 -3.59
CA ASP A 29 9.02 -7.65 -4.47
C ASP A 29 9.44 -7.78 -5.94
N PHE A 30 10.46 -7.05 -6.39
CA PHE A 30 11.02 -7.24 -7.74
C PHE A 30 11.60 -8.64 -7.95
N ARG A 31 12.32 -9.17 -6.96
CA ARG A 31 13.01 -10.46 -7.10
C ARG A 31 12.06 -11.67 -6.99
N TYR A 32 11.13 -11.63 -6.04
CA TYR A 32 10.31 -12.78 -5.67
C TYR A 32 8.81 -12.61 -5.97
N LYS A 33 8.38 -11.42 -6.43
CA LYS A 33 6.97 -11.03 -6.66
C LYS A 33 6.07 -11.28 -5.45
N ARG A 34 6.69 -11.29 -4.27
CA ARG A 34 6.09 -11.65 -2.98
C ARG A 34 6.89 -10.96 -1.89
N VAL A 35 6.19 -10.24 -1.04
CA VAL A 35 6.74 -9.77 0.23
C VAL A 35 6.58 -10.87 1.26
N SER A 36 7.70 -11.32 1.84
CA SER A 36 7.69 -12.35 2.87
C SER A 36 7.01 -11.84 4.14
N LEU A 37 6.12 -12.66 4.69
CA LEU A 37 5.51 -12.39 5.99
C LEU A 37 6.56 -12.21 7.10
N ALA A 38 7.68 -12.92 6.99
CA ALA A 38 8.79 -12.84 7.93
C ALA A 38 9.46 -11.45 7.95
N LEU A 39 9.34 -10.67 6.86
CA LEU A 39 9.86 -9.30 6.82
C LEU A 39 8.86 -8.30 7.39
N THR A 40 7.56 -8.47 7.11
CA THR A 40 6.53 -7.52 7.52
C THR A 40 6.12 -7.68 8.97
N LEU A 41 6.09 -8.91 9.51
CA LEU A 41 5.65 -9.18 10.89
C LEU A 41 6.51 -8.46 11.95
N PRO A 42 7.86 -8.50 11.90
CA PRO A 42 8.68 -7.79 12.86
C PRO A 42 8.43 -6.29 12.85
N VAL A 43 8.24 -5.72 11.66
CA VAL A 43 7.98 -4.28 11.49
C VAL A 43 6.60 -3.91 12.01
N MET A 44 5.57 -4.71 11.72
CA MET A 44 4.23 -4.51 12.30
C MET A 44 4.24 -4.65 13.82
N GLY A 45 4.97 -5.63 14.37
CA GLY A 45 5.11 -5.83 15.81
C GLY A 45 5.82 -4.65 16.47
N TYR A 46 6.91 -4.17 15.88
CA TYR A 46 7.63 -2.98 16.34
C TYR A 46 6.74 -1.73 16.29
N ALA A 47 6.00 -1.54 15.20
CA ALA A 47 5.08 -0.43 15.03
C ALA A 47 3.96 -0.43 16.09
N LEU A 48 3.35 -1.58 16.34
CA LEU A 48 2.33 -1.75 17.36
C LEU A 48 2.91 -1.46 18.76
N TRP A 49 4.08 -2.02 19.07
CA TRP A 49 4.80 -1.78 20.32
C TRP A 49 5.09 -0.29 20.52
N TYR A 50 5.59 0.38 19.49
CA TYR A 50 5.90 1.81 19.52
C TYR A 50 4.64 2.65 19.79
N GLN A 51 3.52 2.36 19.12
CA GLN A 51 2.28 3.08 19.39
C GLN A 51 1.71 2.87 20.78
N LEU A 52 1.78 1.64 21.29
CA LEU A 52 1.27 1.32 22.63
C LEU A 52 2.09 2.01 23.72
N THR A 53 3.40 2.08 23.55
CA THR A 53 4.31 2.70 24.53
C THR A 53 4.28 4.22 24.50
N GLN A 54 4.13 4.83 23.33
CA GLN A 54 4.11 6.29 23.17
C GLN A 54 2.71 6.92 23.35
N GLY A 55 1.70 6.15 23.74
CA GLY A 55 0.32 6.65 23.86
C GLY A 55 -0.26 7.15 22.53
N GLY A 56 0.19 6.57 21.42
CA GLY A 56 -0.21 6.99 20.08
C GLY A 56 -1.68 6.73 19.76
N GLN A 57 -2.14 7.26 18.63
CA GLN A 57 -3.52 7.09 18.15
C GLN A 57 -3.77 5.67 17.62
N THR A 58 -3.91 4.71 18.53
CA THR A 58 -4.24 3.31 18.22
C THR A 58 -5.53 3.17 17.41
N GLY A 59 -6.51 4.04 17.62
CA GLY A 59 -7.74 4.08 16.81
C GLY A 59 -7.47 4.34 15.32
N GLY A 60 -6.59 5.30 14.99
CA GLY A 60 -6.21 5.61 13.62
C GLY A 60 -5.47 4.44 12.95
N LEU A 61 -4.60 3.77 13.69
CA LEU A 61 -3.90 2.56 13.23
C LEU A 61 -4.88 1.43 12.90
N LEU A 62 -5.83 1.14 13.79
CA LEU A 62 -6.80 0.07 13.58
C LEU A 62 -7.70 0.35 12.38
N ILE A 63 -8.10 1.60 12.17
CA ILE A 63 -8.87 2.01 10.99
C ILE A 63 -8.02 1.82 9.73
N ALA A 64 -6.77 2.26 9.72
CA ALA A 64 -5.87 2.11 8.58
C ALA A 64 -5.59 0.63 8.26
N TRP A 65 -5.39 -0.20 9.28
CA TRP A 65 -5.24 -1.66 9.14
C TRP A 65 -6.52 -2.31 8.62
N GLY A 66 -7.69 -1.90 9.13
CA GLY A 66 -8.98 -2.35 8.63
C GLY A 66 -9.19 -2.00 7.16
N ALA A 67 -8.84 -0.77 6.76
CA ALA A 67 -8.90 -0.33 5.37
C ALA A 67 -7.96 -1.15 4.46
N ALA A 68 -6.70 -1.35 4.87
CA ALA A 68 -5.75 -2.18 4.14
C ALA A 68 -6.22 -3.64 4.03
N PHE A 69 -6.84 -4.18 5.09
CA PHE A 69 -7.43 -5.52 5.10
C PHE A 69 -8.63 -5.63 4.15
N LEU A 70 -9.53 -4.64 4.12
CA LEU A 70 -10.64 -4.60 3.19
C LEU A 70 -10.16 -4.52 1.74
N LEU A 71 -9.17 -3.68 1.45
CA LEU A 71 -8.55 -3.56 0.14
C LEU A 71 -7.93 -4.90 -0.33
N TRP A 72 -7.35 -5.66 0.59
CA TRP A 72 -6.88 -7.03 0.34
C TRP A 72 -8.02 -8.02 0.07
N GLN A 73 -9.09 -8.00 0.88
CA GLN A 73 -10.26 -8.87 0.71
C GLN A 73 -10.98 -8.62 -0.63
N LEU A 74 -11.05 -7.35 -1.05
CA LEU A 74 -11.60 -6.93 -2.35
C LEU A 74 -10.70 -7.32 -3.53
N LYS A 75 -9.54 -7.94 -3.29
CA LYS A 75 -8.56 -8.37 -4.29
C LYS A 75 -8.01 -7.22 -5.15
N LEU A 76 -8.08 -6.00 -4.64
CA LEU A 76 -7.48 -4.83 -5.28
C LEU A 76 -5.95 -4.86 -5.16
N TYR A 77 -5.45 -5.41 -4.05
CA TYR A 77 -4.03 -5.54 -3.76
C TYR A 77 -3.62 -6.98 -3.47
N GLY A 78 -2.35 -7.30 -3.74
CA GLY A 78 -1.76 -8.57 -3.35
C GLY A 78 -1.68 -8.70 -1.83
N GLY A 79 -1.64 -9.94 -1.33
CA GLY A 79 -1.48 -10.19 0.11
C GLY A 79 -0.14 -9.74 0.68
N GLY A 80 0.88 -9.51 -0.17
CA GLY A 80 2.14 -8.88 0.22
C GLY A 80 1.99 -7.37 0.38
N ASP A 81 1.42 -6.72 -0.63
CA ASP A 81 1.20 -5.26 -0.68
C ASP A 81 0.41 -4.75 0.52
N ALA A 82 -0.69 -5.43 0.86
CA ALA A 82 -1.53 -5.03 1.98
C ALA A 82 -0.79 -5.06 3.32
N LYS A 83 0.14 -6.02 3.49
CA LYS A 83 0.95 -6.14 4.71
C LYS A 83 2.03 -5.07 4.78
N VAL A 84 2.61 -4.68 3.65
CA VAL A 84 3.52 -3.53 3.58
C VAL A 84 2.78 -2.26 3.97
N LEU A 85 1.56 -2.05 3.46
CA LEU A 85 0.72 -0.93 3.87
C LEU A 85 0.40 -0.95 5.37
N MET A 86 0.03 -2.10 5.93
CA MET A 86 -0.20 -2.24 7.37
C MET A 86 1.07 -1.91 8.19
N ALA A 87 2.23 -2.40 7.77
CA ALA A 87 3.50 -2.08 8.42
C ALA A 87 3.81 -0.58 8.36
N LEU A 88 3.60 0.05 7.20
CA LEU A 88 3.85 1.47 6.98
C LEU A 88 2.91 2.36 7.82
N PHE A 89 1.61 2.06 7.84
CA PHE A 89 0.63 2.75 8.68
C PHE A 89 0.81 2.48 10.16
N GLY A 90 1.39 1.32 10.50
CA GLY A 90 1.83 1.05 11.85
C GLY A 90 2.88 2.07 12.31
N LEU A 91 3.91 2.25 11.49
CA LEU A 91 5.04 3.13 11.80
C LEU A 91 4.63 4.61 11.80
N TYR A 92 3.77 5.01 10.87
CA TYR A 92 3.30 6.38 10.71
C TYR A 92 1.77 6.40 10.57
N PRO A 93 1.03 6.53 11.68
CA PRO A 93 -0.42 6.67 11.67
C PRO A 93 -0.83 8.10 11.28
N ASP A 94 -0.28 8.62 10.17
CA ASP A 94 -0.63 9.93 9.64
C ASP A 94 -1.62 9.78 8.47
N MET A 95 -2.73 10.48 8.57
CA MET A 95 -3.73 10.57 7.51
C MET A 95 -3.15 11.19 6.24
N SER A 96 -2.20 12.13 6.36
CA SER A 96 -1.54 12.75 5.20
C SER A 96 -0.74 11.74 4.39
N LEU A 97 -0.02 10.84 5.09
CA LEU A 97 0.70 9.73 4.48
C LEU A 97 -0.26 8.72 3.85
N LEU A 98 -1.39 8.44 4.52
CA LEU A 98 -2.43 7.56 3.97
C LEU A 98 -2.96 8.08 2.65
N TRP A 99 -3.31 9.36 2.57
CA TRP A 99 -3.75 9.96 1.30
C TRP A 99 -2.67 9.94 0.23
N ALA A 100 -1.40 10.21 0.58
CA ALA A 100 -0.30 10.17 -0.38
C ALA A 100 -0.08 8.75 -0.95
N VAL A 101 -0.01 7.75 -0.07
CA VAL A 101 0.27 6.36 -0.45
C VAL A 101 -0.93 5.72 -1.14
N THR A 102 -2.14 5.89 -0.59
CA THR A 102 -3.38 5.40 -1.23
C THR A 102 -3.65 6.13 -2.53
N GLY A 103 -3.40 7.45 -2.60
CA GLY A 103 -3.53 8.23 -3.82
C GLY A 103 -2.59 7.76 -4.92
N ALA A 104 -1.29 7.56 -4.61
CA ALA A 104 -0.33 7.00 -5.56
C ALA A 104 -0.72 5.59 -6.01
N ALA A 105 -1.15 4.74 -5.06
CA ALA A 105 -1.55 3.38 -5.35
C ALA A 105 -2.82 3.32 -6.21
N LEU A 106 -3.81 4.18 -5.96
CA LEU A 106 -5.00 4.33 -6.81
C LEU A 106 -4.64 4.89 -8.19
N ALA A 107 -3.78 5.90 -8.25
CA ALA A 107 -3.33 6.50 -9.50
C ALA A 107 -2.62 5.49 -10.42
N VAL A 108 -1.93 4.49 -9.86
CA VAL A 108 -1.30 3.42 -10.64
C VAL A 108 -2.25 2.24 -10.90
N SER A 109 -3.03 1.84 -9.90
CA SER A 109 -3.92 0.68 -9.99
C SER A 109 -5.14 0.94 -10.87
N LEU A 110 -5.72 2.15 -10.87
CA LEU A 110 -6.90 2.49 -11.68
C LEU A 110 -6.62 2.40 -13.19
N PRO A 111 -5.58 3.06 -13.75
CA PRO A 111 -5.25 2.89 -15.17
C PRO A 111 -4.94 1.44 -15.51
N TRP A 112 -4.17 0.76 -14.65
CA TRP A 112 -3.84 -0.63 -14.86
C TRP A 112 -5.06 -1.55 -14.89
N LEU A 113 -5.99 -1.36 -13.94
CA LEU A 113 -7.24 -2.10 -13.87
C LEU A 113 -8.09 -1.81 -15.11
N ALA A 114 -8.18 -0.54 -15.52
CA ALA A 114 -8.86 -0.13 -16.74
C ALA A 114 -8.26 -0.84 -17.96
N PHE A 115 -6.94 -0.87 -18.13
CA PHE A 115 -6.27 -1.57 -19.24
C PHE A 115 -6.49 -3.09 -19.18
N LYS A 116 -6.33 -3.71 -18.01
CA LYS A 116 -6.46 -5.16 -17.82
C LYS A 116 -7.89 -5.65 -18.04
N TYR A 117 -8.87 -4.89 -17.58
CA TYR A 117 -10.28 -5.25 -17.72
C TYR A 117 -10.92 -4.70 -18.99
N ARG A 118 -10.32 -3.77 -19.74
CA ARG A 118 -10.86 -3.24 -21.01
C ARG A 118 -11.30 -4.35 -21.97
N ARG A 119 -10.43 -5.34 -22.22
CA ARG A 119 -10.75 -6.46 -23.13
C ARG A 119 -11.73 -7.47 -22.51
N ARG A 120 -11.68 -7.66 -21.18
CA ARG A 120 -12.61 -8.57 -20.48
C ARG A 120 -14.00 -7.99 -20.34
N TRP A 121 -14.16 -6.68 -20.16
CA TRP A 121 -15.46 -6.01 -20.09
C TRP A 121 -16.16 -6.07 -21.44
N LEU A 122 -15.46 -5.79 -22.54
CA LEU A 122 -16.03 -5.95 -23.89
C LEU A 122 -16.45 -7.40 -24.17
N ASN A 123 -15.61 -8.37 -23.81
CA ASN A 123 -15.94 -9.78 -23.96
C ASN A 123 -16.99 -10.26 -22.93
N ALA A 124 -17.09 -9.63 -21.76
CA ALA A 124 -18.08 -9.95 -20.73
C ALA A 124 -19.45 -9.38 -21.09
N ILE A 125 -19.52 -8.22 -21.75
CA ILE A 125 -20.75 -7.68 -22.32
C ILE A 125 -21.22 -8.60 -23.46
N GLY A 126 -20.32 -9.02 -24.36
CA GLY A 126 -20.64 -9.98 -25.42
C GLY A 126 -21.05 -11.36 -24.88
N ARG A 127 -20.40 -11.85 -23.82
CA ARG A 127 -20.76 -13.11 -23.15
C ARG A 127 -22.01 -12.98 -22.29
N ALA A 128 -22.27 -11.84 -21.65
CA ALA A 128 -23.50 -11.59 -20.90
C ALA A 128 -24.69 -11.57 -21.86
N ALA A 129 -24.55 -10.94 -23.03
CA ALA A 129 -25.54 -10.99 -24.12
C ALA A 129 -25.75 -12.43 -24.64
N ALA A 130 -24.68 -13.23 -24.75
CA ALA A 130 -24.77 -14.64 -25.12
C ALA A 130 -25.35 -15.54 -24.01
N LEU A 131 -25.09 -15.23 -22.74
CA LEU A 131 -25.57 -15.96 -21.56
C LEU A 131 -27.03 -15.67 -21.25
N THR A 132 -27.54 -14.48 -21.56
CA THR A 132 -28.99 -14.18 -21.56
C THR A 132 -29.75 -15.00 -22.60
N VAL A 133 -29.08 -15.50 -23.65
CA VAL A 133 -29.68 -16.37 -24.67
C VAL A 133 -29.53 -17.87 -24.30
N THR A 134 -28.57 -18.24 -23.45
CA THR A 134 -28.23 -19.66 -23.18
C THR A 134 -28.43 -20.14 -21.73
N GLY A 135 -28.87 -19.29 -20.80
CA GLY A 135 -29.43 -19.71 -19.50
C GLY A 135 -28.47 -20.42 -18.53
N SER A 136 -27.15 -20.30 -18.70
CA SER A 136 -26.17 -21.03 -17.86
C SER A 136 -25.53 -20.14 -16.79
N VAL A 137 -25.68 -20.56 -15.54
CA VAL A 137 -25.24 -19.84 -14.34
C VAL A 137 -23.77 -20.18 -14.00
N LEU A 138 -22.88 -19.25 -14.39
CA LEU A 138 -21.56 -18.92 -13.82
C LEU A 138 -20.38 -19.94 -13.92
N PRO A 139 -19.28 -19.60 -14.63
CA PRO A 139 -18.01 -20.30 -14.55
C PRO A 139 -17.15 -19.81 -13.37
N HIS A 140 -16.96 -20.69 -12.39
CA HIS A 140 -16.18 -20.47 -11.16
C HIS A 140 -14.68 -20.72 -11.37
N SER A 141 -13.97 -19.83 -12.07
CA SER A 141 -12.52 -20.03 -12.28
C SER A 141 -11.68 -19.53 -11.09
N ARG A 142 -11.56 -20.35 -10.04
CA ARG A 142 -10.65 -20.15 -8.89
C ARG A 142 -9.16 -20.32 -9.23
N LEU A 143 -8.82 -20.79 -10.43
CA LEU A 143 -7.45 -21.23 -10.79
C LEU A 143 -6.55 -20.15 -11.45
N ALA A 144 -7.10 -19.04 -11.93
CA ALA A 144 -6.34 -18.06 -12.73
C ALA A 144 -5.47 -17.08 -11.91
N HIS A 145 -5.52 -17.09 -10.57
CA HIS A 145 -4.99 -16.00 -9.74
C HIS A 145 -3.63 -16.26 -9.07
N ARG A 146 -2.98 -17.42 -9.31
CA ARG A 146 -1.77 -17.79 -8.55
C ARG A 146 -0.42 -17.36 -9.16
N LYS A 147 -0.37 -16.86 -10.41
CA LYS A 147 0.89 -16.66 -11.15
C LYS A 147 1.25 -15.23 -11.59
N SER A 148 0.37 -14.23 -11.47
CA SER A 148 0.66 -12.86 -11.92
C SER A 148 0.45 -11.82 -10.81
N GLY A 149 1.23 -11.92 -9.73
CA GLY A 149 1.41 -10.80 -8.82
C GLY A 149 2.15 -9.70 -9.57
N ILE A 150 1.57 -8.50 -9.62
CA ILE A 150 2.24 -7.33 -10.15
C ILE A 150 3.07 -6.78 -9.00
N PRO A 151 4.36 -6.45 -9.22
CA PRO A 151 5.14 -5.80 -8.19
C PRO A 151 4.64 -4.36 -8.06
N VAL A 152 3.84 -4.07 -7.03
CA VAL A 152 3.28 -2.73 -6.76
C VAL A 152 4.04 -2.04 -5.63
N VAL A 153 4.95 -2.73 -4.94
CA VAL A 153 5.62 -2.21 -3.75
C VAL A 153 6.49 -0.98 -4.05
N TRP A 154 7.05 -0.89 -5.26
CA TRP A 154 7.80 0.29 -5.70
C TRP A 154 6.95 1.57 -5.73
N VAL A 155 5.63 1.47 -5.96
CA VAL A 155 4.71 2.61 -5.95
C VAL A 155 4.60 3.19 -4.53
N TYR A 156 4.61 2.33 -3.51
CA TYR A 156 4.60 2.79 -2.12
C TYR A 156 5.91 3.47 -1.73
N ALA A 157 7.04 2.95 -2.19
CA ALA A 157 8.33 3.63 -2.00
C ALA A 157 8.31 5.01 -2.67
N LEU A 158 7.77 5.11 -3.88
CA LEU A 158 7.65 6.37 -4.61
C LEU A 158 6.72 7.36 -3.89
N GLY A 159 5.58 6.88 -3.38
CA GLY A 159 4.67 7.67 -2.55
C GLY A 159 5.30 8.17 -1.26
N TRP A 160 6.11 7.32 -0.59
CA TRP A 160 6.89 7.72 0.58
C TRP A 160 7.90 8.82 0.25
N PHE A 161 8.71 8.65 -0.79
CA PHE A 161 9.68 9.68 -1.20
C PHE A 161 9.00 10.98 -1.66
N ALA A 162 7.87 10.88 -2.37
CA ALA A 162 7.08 12.04 -2.75
C ALA A 162 6.54 12.77 -1.51
N TRP A 163 6.04 12.04 -0.51
CA TRP A 163 5.61 12.63 0.75
C TRP A 163 6.77 13.29 1.49
N VAL A 164 7.89 12.60 1.68
CA VAL A 164 9.10 13.16 2.32
C VAL A 164 9.58 14.41 1.57
N GLY A 165 9.56 14.41 0.24
CA GLY A 165 9.98 15.53 -0.61
C GLY A 165 9.00 16.71 -0.60
N VAL A 166 7.69 16.46 -0.65
CA VAL A 166 6.67 17.52 -0.56
C VAL A 166 6.68 18.13 0.84
N PHE A 167 6.78 17.29 1.87
CA PHE A 167 6.77 17.74 3.26
C PHE A 167 8.04 18.53 3.59
N SER A 168 9.21 18.11 3.11
CA SER A 168 10.45 18.88 3.28
C SER A 168 10.45 20.21 2.54
N ASN A 169 9.86 20.28 1.34
CA ASN A 169 9.73 21.51 0.55
C ASN A 169 8.63 22.46 1.03
N ALA A 170 7.55 21.94 1.59
CA ALA A 170 6.49 22.77 2.17
C ALA A 170 7.03 23.51 3.40
N VAL A 171 7.86 22.86 4.23
CA VAL A 171 8.46 23.46 5.42
C VAL A 171 9.40 24.61 5.09
N THR A 172 10.25 24.48 4.07
CA THR A 172 11.21 25.55 3.69
C THR A 172 10.54 26.82 3.17
N LYS A 173 9.32 26.73 2.62
CA LYS A 173 8.59 27.90 2.08
C LYS A 173 7.82 28.71 3.13
N PHE A 174 7.60 28.20 4.33
CA PHE A 174 6.87 28.93 5.39
C PHE A 174 7.78 29.55 6.45
N THR A 175 9.10 29.33 6.36
CA THR A 175 10.10 29.88 7.30
C THR A 175 11.06 30.87 6.64
N GLY A 176 10.81 31.26 5.39
CA GLY A 176 11.56 32.26 4.64
C GLY A 176 10.78 33.55 4.45
#